data_AF-A0A7C5F440-F1
#
_entry.id   AF-A0A7C5F440-F1
#
_cell.length_a   1.000
_cell.length_b   1.000
_cell.length_c   1.000
_cell.angle_alpha   90.00
_cell.angle_beta   90.00
_cell.angle_gamma   90.00
#
_symmetry.space_group_name_H-M   'P 1'
#
loop_
_entity.id
_entity.type
_entity.pdbx_description
1 polymer ?
#
loop_
_entity_poly.entity_id
_entity_poly.type
_entity_poly.pdbx_seq_one_letter_code
_entity_poly.pdbx_strand_id
1 'polypeptide(L)'
;MRSKIWWISLSLALVTSLSLAGTDPGQPDTVYFCQNTLYFAITPGDTVPEAFLKLSFFNDSLVQGITIPFSYTLGFATLDSVSYSGSRVENLIFKTVNFDTNTDKVLMGAIPVEEDPIAPGRGLFATLWFTLSSGLASASLDTTFFPPTNHLYFVNPSGALYTPHWSGPANFNAITYKAGNANNIGGVDLSDVIYLVNYILKGGPAPPVLPAGDVNASCNIELADVILLVNYILKGGPAPQAGCKFPACN
;
A
#
# COMPACT_ATOMS: atom_id res chain seq x y z
N MET A 1 -62.70 41.19 3.60
CA MET A 1 -61.29 41.29 4.02
C MET A 1 -60.62 39.95 3.74
N ARG A 2 -59.75 39.86 2.72
CA ARG A 2 -58.98 38.64 2.38
C ARG A 2 -57.49 38.97 2.52
N SER A 3 -56.81 38.30 3.44
CA SER A 3 -55.36 38.38 3.64
C SER A 3 -54.65 37.53 2.58
N LYS A 4 -53.68 38.10 1.86
CA LYS A 4 -52.77 37.37 0.95
C LYS A 4 -51.42 37.24 1.67
N ILE A 5 -51.06 36.01 2.02
CA ILE A 5 -49.72 35.66 2.53
C ILE A 5 -48.85 35.33 1.31
N TRP A 6 -47.75 36.06 1.15
CA TRP A 6 -46.73 35.80 0.13
C TRP A 6 -45.72 34.79 0.69
N TRP A 7 -45.55 33.65 0.02
CA TRP A 7 -44.49 32.69 0.33
C TRP A 7 -43.23 33.11 -0.45
N ILE A 8 -42.21 33.58 0.25
CA ILE A 8 -40.87 33.77 -0.32
C ILE A 8 -40.14 32.44 -0.17
N SER A 9 -40.02 31.70 -1.27
CA SER A 9 -39.17 30.51 -1.37
C SER A 9 -37.70 30.95 -1.32
N LEU A 10 -37.05 30.73 -0.18
CA LEU A 10 -35.60 30.87 -0.02
C LEU A 10 -34.93 29.64 -0.65
N SER A 11 -34.57 29.73 -1.93
CA SER A 11 -33.74 28.72 -2.58
C SER A 11 -32.33 28.77 -1.99
N LEU A 12 -32.00 27.78 -1.17
CA LEU A 12 -30.66 27.55 -0.63
C LEU A 12 -29.74 27.14 -1.80
N ALA A 13 -29.04 28.10 -2.38
CA ALA A 13 -27.95 27.81 -3.29
C ALA A 13 -26.82 27.18 -2.46
N LEU A 14 -26.61 25.87 -2.65
CA LEU A 14 -25.47 25.15 -2.11
C LEU A 14 -24.22 25.75 -2.77
N VAL A 15 -23.55 26.65 -2.04
CA VAL A 15 -22.23 27.14 -2.44
C VAL A 15 -21.29 25.96 -2.26
N THR A 16 -21.04 25.22 -3.34
CA THR A 16 -19.92 24.29 -3.39
C THR A 16 -18.67 25.11 -3.10
N SER A 17 -17.97 24.75 -2.01
CA SER A 17 -16.71 25.36 -1.60
C SER A 17 -15.81 25.55 -2.82
N LEU A 18 -15.39 26.80 -3.08
CA LEU A 18 -14.33 27.09 -4.03
C LEU A 18 -13.09 26.29 -3.59
N SER A 19 -12.81 25.19 -4.27
CA SER A 19 -11.48 24.60 -4.22
C SER A 19 -10.57 25.51 -5.02
N LEU A 20 -9.64 26.20 -4.37
CA LEU A 20 -8.43 26.74 -5.01
C LEU A 20 -7.51 25.58 -5.39
N ALA A 21 -8.03 24.58 -6.11
CA ALA A 21 -7.23 23.52 -6.66
C ALA A 21 -6.50 24.10 -7.87
N GLY A 22 -5.17 24.13 -7.82
CA GLY A 22 -4.33 24.26 -8.99
C GLY A 22 -4.74 23.21 -10.03
N THR A 23 -4.58 23.55 -11.30
CA THR A 23 -4.74 22.56 -12.36
C THR A 23 -3.45 21.75 -12.44
N ASP A 24 -3.60 20.42 -12.47
CA ASP A 24 -2.51 19.49 -12.72
C ASP A 24 -2.12 19.56 -14.21
N PRO A 25 -0.94 20.08 -14.57
CA PRO A 25 -0.53 20.22 -15.96
C PRO A 25 -0.05 18.87 -16.50
N GLY A 26 -0.41 18.52 -17.74
CA GLY A 26 0.18 17.35 -18.42
C GLY A 26 -0.56 16.04 -18.15
N GLN A 27 0.19 14.99 -17.85
CA GLN A 27 -0.37 13.68 -17.52
C GLN A 27 -0.88 13.68 -16.08
N PRO A 28 -2.13 13.26 -15.82
CA PRO A 28 -2.66 13.26 -14.45
C PRO A 28 -1.77 12.53 -13.46
N ASP A 29 -1.31 13.26 -12.46
CA ASP A 29 -0.64 12.72 -11.30
C ASP A 29 -1.56 11.71 -10.62
N THR A 30 -1.01 10.61 -10.13
CA THR A 30 -1.82 9.47 -9.68
C THR A 30 -1.27 8.88 -8.40
N VAL A 31 -2.16 8.55 -7.46
CA VAL A 31 -1.87 7.71 -6.29
C VAL A 31 -2.55 6.36 -6.51
N TYR A 32 -1.81 5.26 -6.36
CA TYR A 32 -2.29 3.94 -6.74
C TYR A 32 -1.66 2.82 -5.91
N PHE A 33 -2.35 1.68 -5.82
CA PHE A 33 -1.76 0.44 -5.35
C PHE A 33 -1.27 -0.37 -6.54
N CYS A 34 -0.07 -0.93 -6.41
CA CYS A 34 0.47 -1.80 -7.45
C CYS A 34 -0.31 -3.10 -7.64
N GLN A 35 -1.02 -3.51 -6.58
CA GLN A 35 -1.73 -4.76 -6.52
C GLN A 35 -3.03 -4.55 -5.75
N ASN A 36 -4.03 -5.35 -6.09
CA ASN A 36 -5.27 -5.46 -5.34
C ASN A 36 -5.29 -6.73 -4.48
N THR A 37 -4.12 -7.28 -4.11
CA THR A 37 -4.03 -8.52 -3.33
C THR A 37 -3.22 -8.27 -2.06
N LEU A 38 -3.84 -8.58 -0.93
CA LEU A 38 -3.19 -8.72 0.37
C LEU A 38 -2.65 -10.14 0.50
N TYR A 39 -1.36 -10.25 0.81
CA TYR A 39 -0.70 -11.54 1.03
C TYR A 39 -0.51 -11.77 2.53
N PHE A 40 -1.02 -12.89 3.05
CA PHE A 40 -0.94 -13.27 4.46
C PHE A 40 0.02 -14.42 4.61
N ALA A 41 1.15 -14.17 5.27
CA ALA A 41 2.17 -15.18 5.48
C ALA A 41 1.85 -16.04 6.71
N ILE A 42 1.75 -17.35 6.54
CA ILE A 42 1.78 -18.30 7.64
C ILE A 42 3.24 -18.76 7.77
N THR A 43 3.95 -18.33 8.82
CA THR A 43 5.25 -18.92 9.16
C THR A 43 5.09 -19.98 10.26
N PRO A 44 6.03 -20.95 10.35
CA PRO A 44 6.03 -21.92 11.44
C PRO A 44 6.24 -21.24 12.80
N GLY A 45 5.17 -21.15 13.60
CA GLY A 45 5.19 -20.54 14.93
C GLY A 45 4.36 -19.26 15.05
N ASP A 46 3.89 -18.69 13.94
CA ASP A 46 3.00 -17.54 13.98
C ASP A 46 1.66 -17.91 14.59
N THR A 47 1.21 -17.08 15.54
CA THR A 47 -0.17 -17.09 16.02
C THR A 47 -1.08 -16.22 15.16
N VAL A 48 -0.52 -15.25 14.40
CA VAL A 48 -1.25 -14.34 13.50
C VAL A 48 -0.38 -13.98 12.27
N PRO A 49 -0.86 -14.19 11.03
CA PRO A 49 -0.18 -13.73 9.81
C PRO A 49 -0.08 -12.19 9.72
N GLU A 50 1.06 -11.68 9.28
CA GLU A 50 1.22 -10.28 8.87
C GLU A 50 0.88 -10.12 7.38
N ALA A 51 0.25 -9.00 7.02
CA ALA A 51 -0.02 -8.64 5.63
C ALA A 51 0.38 -7.19 5.35
N PHE A 52 0.63 -6.85 4.09
CA PHE A 52 0.93 -5.48 3.73
C PHE A 52 0.54 -5.10 2.30
N LEU A 53 0.49 -3.80 2.05
CA LEU A 53 0.24 -3.19 0.75
C LEU A 53 1.28 -2.12 0.43
N LYS A 54 1.67 -2.04 -0.84
CA LYS A 54 2.55 -0.98 -1.34
C LYS A 54 1.74 0.11 -2.02
N LEU A 55 1.65 1.26 -1.37
CA LEU A 55 1.07 2.47 -1.96
C LEU A 55 2.15 3.19 -2.76
N SER A 56 1.84 3.53 -4.00
CA SER A 56 2.75 4.20 -4.93
C SER A 56 2.11 5.45 -5.49
N PHE A 57 2.95 6.28 -6.11
CA PHE A 57 2.49 7.46 -6.82
C PHE A 57 3.30 7.74 -8.07
N PHE A 58 2.65 8.45 -8.98
CA PHE A 58 3.22 9.04 -10.18
C PHE A 58 3.02 10.55 -10.12
N ASN A 59 4.07 11.27 -10.49
CA ASN A 59 4.02 12.70 -10.74
C ASN A 59 4.77 13.04 -12.03
N ASP A 60 4.18 13.83 -12.91
CA ASP A 60 4.83 14.24 -14.17
C ASP A 60 5.67 15.53 -14.04
N SER A 61 5.45 16.25 -12.94
CA SER A 61 6.05 17.54 -12.61
C SER A 61 6.62 17.52 -11.18
N LEU A 62 7.45 18.51 -10.82
CA LEU A 62 8.03 18.59 -9.46
C LEU A 62 6.93 18.77 -8.40
N VAL A 63 7.02 18.01 -7.30
CA VAL A 63 6.07 18.06 -6.17
C VAL A 63 6.78 18.51 -4.89
N GLN A 64 6.21 19.50 -4.19
CA GLN A 64 6.71 20.06 -2.92
C GLN A 64 5.96 19.57 -1.69
N GLY A 65 5.04 18.63 -1.85
CA GLY A 65 4.32 18.04 -0.73
C GLY A 65 3.28 17.07 -1.21
N ILE A 66 3.12 16.00 -0.44
CA ILE A 66 2.12 14.96 -0.71
C ILE A 66 1.33 14.75 0.57
N THR A 67 0.00 14.75 0.44
CA THR A 67 -0.92 14.38 1.52
C THR A 67 -1.91 13.35 1.00
N ILE A 68 -1.95 12.19 1.65
CA ILE A 68 -2.78 11.06 1.25
C ILE A 68 -3.57 10.58 2.48
N PRO A 69 -4.79 11.10 2.68
CA PRO A 69 -5.74 10.52 3.59
C PRO A 69 -6.53 9.41 2.89
N PHE A 70 -6.64 8.25 3.52
CA PHE A 70 -7.56 7.22 3.07
C PHE A 70 -8.29 6.58 4.25
N SER A 71 -9.54 6.20 4.02
CA SER A 71 -10.31 5.32 4.90
C SER A 71 -10.15 3.88 4.42
N TYR A 72 -10.07 2.95 5.36
CA TYR A 72 -10.06 1.53 5.08
C TYR A 72 -11.26 0.86 5.75
N THR A 73 -11.81 -0.15 5.12
CA THR A 73 -12.74 -1.07 5.78
C THR A 73 -12.24 -2.45 5.50
N LEU A 74 -11.66 -3.07 6.51
CA LEU A 74 -11.05 -4.38 6.44
C LEU A 74 -11.74 -5.24 7.49
N GLY A 75 -12.77 -6.00 7.13
CA GLY A 75 -13.48 -6.84 8.11
C GLY A 75 -12.68 -8.07 8.57
N PHE A 76 -11.40 -8.16 8.20
CA PHE A 76 -10.48 -9.25 8.54
C PHE A 76 -9.09 -8.76 8.97
N ALA A 77 -8.81 -7.45 8.97
CA ALA A 77 -7.51 -6.93 9.36
C ALA A 77 -7.60 -5.48 9.83
N THR A 78 -6.61 -5.03 10.58
CA THR A 78 -6.46 -3.64 11.02
C THR A 78 -5.11 -3.13 10.58
N LEU A 79 -5.05 -1.94 9.98
CA LEU A 79 -3.81 -1.26 9.66
C LEU A 79 -3.05 -0.97 10.96
N ASP A 80 -1.83 -1.51 11.10
CA ASP A 80 -1.04 -1.39 12.32
C ASP A 80 0.10 -0.36 12.19
N SER A 81 0.74 -0.29 11.02
CA SER A 81 1.96 0.49 10.85
C SER A 81 2.22 0.83 9.38
N VAL A 82 3.08 1.83 9.18
CA VAL A 82 3.46 2.33 7.86
C VAL A 82 4.98 2.54 7.82
N SER A 83 5.63 2.05 6.77
CA SER A 83 7.06 2.22 6.52
C SER A 83 7.29 3.00 5.23
N TYR A 84 8.17 3.98 5.29
CA TYR A 84 8.63 4.76 4.13
C TYR A 84 9.95 4.22 3.55
N SER A 85 10.47 3.09 4.03
CA SER A 85 11.74 2.57 3.53
C SER A 85 11.62 2.06 2.10
N GLY A 86 12.63 2.32 1.27
CA GLY A 86 12.64 2.05 -0.17
C GLY A 86 11.70 2.93 -0.99
N SER A 87 11.11 3.97 -0.39
CA SER A 87 10.18 4.87 -1.07
C SER A 87 10.89 6.06 -1.73
N ARG A 88 10.21 6.72 -2.66
CA ARG A 88 10.68 7.97 -3.28
C ARG A 88 10.72 9.16 -2.32
N VAL A 89 10.14 9.00 -1.13
CA VAL A 89 10.13 10.01 -0.07
C VAL A 89 10.98 9.58 1.12
N GLU A 90 11.74 8.48 1.02
CA GLU A 90 12.52 7.90 2.12
C GLU A 90 13.52 8.89 2.71
N ASN A 91 14.15 9.71 1.86
CA ASN A 91 15.15 10.70 2.26
C ASN A 91 14.57 11.97 2.89
N LEU A 92 13.26 12.22 2.80
CA LEU A 92 12.64 13.44 3.34
C LEU A 92 12.56 13.38 4.86
N ILE A 93 13.01 14.42 5.57
CA ILE A 93 12.96 14.48 7.03
C ILE A 93 11.51 14.52 7.53
N PHE A 94 10.65 15.31 6.88
CA PHE A 94 9.27 15.49 7.33
C PHE A 94 8.32 14.54 6.63
N LYS A 95 8.03 13.43 7.32
CA LYS A 95 7.01 12.45 6.96
C LYS A 95 6.03 12.29 8.12
N THR A 96 4.75 12.10 7.83
CA THR A 96 3.70 11.92 8.85
C THR A 96 2.89 10.65 8.60
N VAL A 97 2.45 10.03 9.68
CA VAL A 97 1.44 8.97 9.69
C VAL A 97 0.58 9.19 10.92
N ASN A 98 -0.69 9.50 10.72
CA ASN A 98 -1.66 9.66 11.80
C ASN A 98 -2.80 8.68 11.61
N PHE A 99 -3.01 7.80 12.58
CA PHE A 99 -4.10 6.83 12.59
C PHE A 99 -5.30 7.39 13.36
N ASP A 100 -6.49 7.24 12.80
CA ASP A 100 -7.76 7.36 13.51
C ASP A 100 -8.46 6.01 13.48
N THR A 101 -8.23 5.23 14.53
CA THR A 101 -8.78 3.87 14.68
C THR A 101 -10.25 3.86 15.04
N ASN A 102 -10.85 5.00 15.40
CA ASN A 102 -12.30 5.06 15.67
C ASN A 102 -13.11 5.17 14.38
N THR A 103 -12.52 5.74 13.32
CA THR A 103 -13.17 5.92 12.03
C THR A 103 -12.47 5.18 10.88
N ASP A 104 -11.52 4.30 11.22
CA ASP A 104 -10.68 3.51 10.30
C ASP A 104 -10.07 4.37 9.18
N LYS A 105 -9.39 5.45 9.59
CA LYS A 105 -8.70 6.37 8.68
C LYS A 105 -7.22 6.43 9.00
N VAL A 106 -6.44 6.72 7.97
CA VAL A 106 -5.04 7.11 8.13
C VAL A 106 -4.75 8.33 7.27
N LEU A 107 -3.95 9.23 7.81
CA LEU A 107 -3.37 10.35 7.10
C LEU A 107 -1.88 10.10 6.97
N MET A 108 -1.40 10.03 5.73
CA MET A 108 0.02 10.01 5.44
C MET A 108 0.42 11.26 4.69
N GLY A 109 1.66 11.67 4.84
CA GLY A 109 2.19 12.80 4.10
C GLY A 109 3.69 12.87 4.14
N ALA A 110 4.26 13.58 3.17
CA ALA A 110 5.68 13.82 3.05
C ALA A 110 5.92 15.19 2.42
N ILE A 111 6.82 15.98 3.01
CA ILE A 111 7.12 17.35 2.56
C ILE A 111 8.64 17.55 2.57
N PRO A 112 9.27 17.85 1.42
CA PRO A 112 10.64 18.35 1.39
C PRO A 112 10.69 19.75 2.01
N VAL A 113 11.60 19.97 2.95
CA VAL A 113 11.78 21.28 3.61
C VAL A 113 13.17 21.83 3.32
N GLU A 114 14.19 21.01 3.55
CA GLU A 114 15.59 21.35 3.21
C GLU A 114 16.05 20.59 1.97
N GLU A 115 15.35 19.52 1.61
CA GLU A 115 15.61 18.67 0.47
C GLU A 115 15.06 19.26 -0.83
N ASP A 116 15.58 18.77 -1.95
CA ASP A 116 15.02 19.08 -3.26
C ASP A 116 13.55 18.64 -3.37
N PRO A 117 12.73 19.37 -4.14
CA PRO A 117 11.38 18.91 -4.48
C PRO A 117 11.40 17.50 -5.09
N ILE A 118 10.32 16.76 -4.87
CA ILE A 118 10.15 15.41 -5.38
C ILE A 118 10.13 15.48 -6.92
N ALA A 119 11.19 14.96 -7.54
CA ALA A 119 11.36 14.92 -8.99
C ALA A 119 10.20 14.20 -9.69
N PRO A 120 9.91 14.48 -10.98
CA PRO A 120 9.01 13.67 -11.79
C PRO A 120 9.39 12.20 -11.78
N GLY A 121 8.40 11.32 -11.78
CA GLY A 121 8.62 9.88 -11.87
C GLY A 121 7.53 9.05 -11.23
N ARG A 122 7.82 7.76 -11.12
CA ARG A 122 6.94 6.72 -10.60
C ARG A 122 7.65 5.94 -9.51
N GLY A 123 6.96 5.62 -8.42
CA GLY A 123 7.47 4.65 -7.47
C GLY A 123 6.74 4.61 -6.13
N LEU A 124 7.31 3.84 -5.22
CA LEU A 124 6.76 3.59 -3.90
C LEU A 124 6.63 4.90 -3.11
N PHE A 125 5.49 5.09 -2.47
CA PHE A 125 5.26 6.11 -1.45
C PHE A 125 5.46 5.52 -0.05
N ALA A 126 4.76 4.44 0.27
CA ALA A 126 4.86 3.77 1.57
C ALA A 126 4.40 2.31 1.50
N THR A 127 4.89 1.51 2.44
CA THR A 127 4.41 0.15 2.73
C THR A 127 3.49 0.20 3.94
N LEU A 128 2.26 -0.28 3.80
CA LEU A 128 1.21 -0.32 4.82
C LEU A 128 1.13 -1.74 5.38
N TRP A 129 1.25 -1.93 6.69
CA TRP A 129 1.21 -3.24 7.35
C TRP A 129 -0.09 -3.44 8.12
N PHE A 130 -0.59 -4.67 8.13
CA PHE A 130 -1.89 -5.02 8.68
C PHE A 130 -1.78 -6.26 9.56
N THR A 131 -2.43 -6.17 10.72
CA THR A 131 -2.66 -7.27 11.65
C THR A 131 -4.02 -7.90 11.39
N LEU A 132 -4.12 -9.23 11.29
CA LEU A 132 -5.40 -9.93 11.08
C LEU A 132 -6.32 -9.86 12.30
N SER A 133 -7.61 -9.67 12.02
CA SER A 133 -8.73 -9.87 12.93
C SER A 133 -9.62 -10.98 12.37
N SER A 134 -10.13 -11.88 13.21
CA SER A 134 -10.90 -13.05 12.73
C SER A 134 -12.12 -12.65 11.89
N GLY A 135 -12.08 -12.92 10.59
CA GLY A 135 -13.19 -12.69 9.66
C GLY A 135 -12.75 -12.90 8.21
N LEU A 136 -13.69 -13.14 7.31
CA LEU A 136 -13.51 -12.93 5.87
C LEU A 136 -14.58 -11.93 5.47
N ALA A 137 -14.18 -10.76 5.02
CA ALA A 137 -15.07 -9.70 4.56
C ALA A 137 -14.43 -8.97 3.37
N SER A 138 -15.21 -8.19 2.64
CA SER A 138 -14.69 -7.31 1.60
C SER A 138 -13.78 -6.24 2.21
N ALA A 139 -12.67 -5.97 1.52
CA ALA A 139 -11.71 -4.93 1.86
C ALA A 139 -11.81 -3.78 0.85
N SER A 140 -12.04 -2.55 1.30
CA SER A 140 -12.00 -1.35 0.45
C SER A 140 -11.09 -0.28 1.05
N LEU A 141 -10.29 0.38 0.20
CA LEU A 141 -9.58 1.61 0.54
C LEU A 141 -10.03 2.70 -0.43
N ASP A 142 -10.39 3.85 0.14
CA ASP A 142 -10.71 5.04 -0.64
C ASP A 142 -10.16 6.28 0.05
N THR A 143 -9.89 7.32 -0.73
CA THR A 143 -9.53 8.62 -0.20
C THR A 143 -10.63 9.15 0.71
N THR A 144 -10.25 9.88 1.74
CA THR A 144 -11.22 10.44 2.69
C THR A 144 -10.84 11.84 3.09
N PHE A 145 -11.81 12.58 3.62
CA PHE A 145 -11.49 13.71 4.48
C PHE A 145 -10.90 13.21 5.81
N PHE A 146 -9.78 13.81 6.22
CA PHE A 146 -9.17 13.64 7.53
C PHE A 146 -9.12 15.01 8.25
N PRO A 147 -9.91 15.21 9.32
CA PRO A 147 -9.97 16.50 10.03
C PRO A 147 -8.58 17.02 10.44
N PRO A 148 -8.35 18.35 10.47
CA PRO A 148 -9.35 19.40 10.29
C PRO A 148 -9.56 19.86 8.84
N THR A 149 -8.61 19.64 7.93
CA THR A 149 -8.64 20.17 6.55
C THR A 149 -7.98 19.26 5.51
N ASN A 150 -7.68 18.00 5.84
CA ASN A 150 -6.89 17.16 4.94
C ASN A 150 -7.75 16.37 3.95
N HIS A 151 -7.36 16.45 2.67
CA HIS A 151 -7.87 15.68 1.55
C HIS A 151 -6.69 15.10 0.76
N LEU A 152 -6.93 14.32 -0.29
CA LEU A 152 -5.88 13.94 -1.22
C LEU A 152 -5.42 15.18 -2.00
N TYR A 153 -4.17 15.58 -1.79
CA TYR A 153 -3.56 16.67 -2.55
C TYR A 153 -2.04 16.53 -2.67
N PHE A 154 -1.53 17.01 -3.80
CA PHE A 154 -0.12 17.33 -4.01
C PHE A 154 0.06 18.85 -3.98
N VAL A 155 1.29 19.29 -3.72
CA VAL A 155 1.69 20.70 -3.73
C VAL A 155 2.64 20.93 -4.89
N ASN A 156 2.35 21.87 -5.77
CA ASN A 156 3.25 22.23 -6.86
C ASN A 156 4.36 23.19 -6.37
N PRO A 157 5.38 23.52 -7.19
CA PRO A 157 6.49 24.40 -6.77
C PRO A 157 6.10 25.85 -6.45
N SER A 158 4.88 26.27 -6.82
CA SER A 158 4.33 27.59 -6.47
C SER A 158 3.59 27.59 -5.12
N GLY A 159 3.49 26.43 -4.45
CA GLY A 159 2.74 26.25 -3.21
C GLY A 159 1.23 26.03 -3.41
N ALA A 160 0.76 25.88 -4.64
CA ALA A 160 -0.65 25.61 -4.91
C ALA A 160 -0.97 24.12 -4.73
N LEU A 161 -2.10 23.85 -4.07
CA LEU A 161 -2.62 22.50 -3.85
C LEU A 161 -3.39 22.04 -5.08
N TYR A 162 -3.23 20.79 -5.50
CA TYR A 162 -4.06 20.16 -6.53
C TYR A 162 -4.35 18.71 -6.17
N THR A 163 -5.43 18.14 -6.69
CA THR A 163 -5.86 16.77 -6.34
C THR A 163 -5.41 15.79 -7.43
N PRO A 164 -4.47 14.87 -7.14
CA PRO A 164 -4.12 13.81 -8.07
C PRO A 164 -5.27 12.80 -8.20
N HIS A 165 -5.24 12.02 -9.27
CA HIS A 165 -6.18 10.93 -9.50
C HIS A 165 -5.93 9.78 -8.51
N TRP A 166 -6.99 9.29 -7.86
CA TRP A 166 -6.94 8.07 -7.06
C TRP A 166 -7.24 6.85 -7.94
N SER A 167 -6.28 5.93 -8.01
CA SER A 167 -6.41 4.65 -8.69
C SER A 167 -6.20 3.50 -7.71
N GLY A 168 -6.91 3.54 -6.58
CA GLY A 168 -7.00 2.42 -5.66
C GLY A 168 -8.04 1.37 -6.12
N PRO A 169 -7.87 0.09 -5.75
CA PRO A 169 -8.82 -0.94 -6.13
C PRO A 169 -10.10 -0.82 -5.29
N ALA A 170 -11.25 -0.96 -5.94
CA ALA A 170 -12.55 -0.96 -5.26
C ALA A 170 -12.71 -2.12 -4.27
N ASN A 171 -12.01 -3.24 -4.52
CA ASN A 171 -11.97 -4.41 -3.65
C ASN A 171 -10.54 -4.98 -3.63
N PHE A 172 -10.07 -5.41 -2.46
CA PHE A 172 -8.87 -6.23 -2.34
C PHE A 172 -9.21 -7.72 -2.26
N ASN A 173 -8.43 -8.53 -2.97
CA ASN A 173 -8.29 -9.96 -2.78
C ASN A 173 -7.40 -10.23 -1.56
N ALA A 174 -7.66 -11.34 -0.88
CA ALA A 174 -6.83 -11.83 0.21
C ALA A 174 -6.31 -13.22 -0.17
N ILE A 175 -4.99 -13.41 -0.14
CA ILE A 175 -4.35 -14.72 -0.38
C ILE A 175 -3.51 -15.06 0.85
N THR A 176 -3.79 -16.20 1.45
CA THR A 176 -2.93 -16.79 2.47
C THR A 176 -1.93 -17.72 1.82
N TYR A 177 -0.67 -17.65 2.25
CA TYR A 177 0.42 -18.50 1.77
C TYR A 177 1.28 -18.97 2.93
N LYS A 178 2.02 -20.06 2.73
CA LYS A 178 2.99 -20.55 3.72
C LYS A 178 4.38 -20.13 3.30
N ALA A 179 5.11 -19.44 4.18
CA ALA A 179 6.50 -19.06 3.91
C ALA A 179 7.33 -20.31 3.62
N GLY A 180 8.07 -20.31 2.51
CA GLY A 180 8.86 -21.45 2.06
C GLY A 180 8.13 -22.45 1.16
N ASN A 181 6.81 -22.40 1.04
CA ASN A 181 6.05 -23.22 0.08
C ASN A 181 6.08 -22.54 -1.30
N ALA A 182 7.25 -22.51 -1.92
CA ALA A 182 7.54 -21.78 -3.15
C ALA A 182 6.75 -22.31 -4.36
N ASN A 183 6.42 -23.61 -4.38
CA ASN A 183 5.61 -24.18 -5.45
C ASN A 183 4.09 -24.09 -5.18
N ASN A 184 3.70 -23.68 -3.97
CA ASN A 184 2.32 -23.58 -3.47
C ASN A 184 1.56 -24.93 -3.48
N ILE A 185 2.26 -26.04 -3.22
CA ILE A 185 1.70 -27.40 -3.18
C ILE A 185 1.94 -28.02 -1.81
N GLY A 186 0.89 -28.08 -0.99
CA GLY A 186 0.94 -28.78 0.29
C GLY A 186 1.81 -28.09 1.35
N GLY A 187 2.91 -28.73 1.73
CA GLY A 187 3.77 -28.34 2.86
C GLY A 187 4.97 -27.47 2.45
N VAL A 188 5.97 -27.40 3.33
CA VAL A 188 7.31 -26.87 2.99
C VAL A 188 8.24 -28.08 2.97
N ASP A 189 8.76 -28.42 1.80
CA ASP A 189 9.62 -29.60 1.63
C ASP A 189 10.68 -29.43 0.51
N LEU A 190 11.38 -30.52 0.16
CA LEU A 190 12.45 -30.48 -0.83
C LEU A 190 11.97 -30.13 -2.25
N SER A 191 10.68 -30.28 -2.55
CA SER A 191 10.12 -29.88 -3.84
C SER A 191 10.11 -28.35 -4.01
N ASP A 192 9.99 -27.59 -2.91
CA ASP A 192 10.11 -26.13 -2.93
C ASP A 192 11.54 -25.69 -3.22
N VAL A 193 12.52 -26.38 -2.63
CA VAL A 193 13.95 -26.17 -2.91
C VAL A 193 14.23 -26.39 -4.39
N ILE A 194 13.74 -27.51 -4.95
CA ILE A 194 13.91 -27.83 -6.38
C ILE A 194 13.23 -26.76 -7.25
N TYR A 195 12.05 -26.28 -6.84
CA TYR A 195 11.33 -25.24 -7.56
C TYR A 195 12.14 -23.94 -7.64
N LEU A 196 12.62 -23.42 -6.50
CA LEU A 196 13.43 -22.20 -6.45
C LEU A 196 14.74 -22.34 -7.25
N VAL A 197 15.42 -23.48 -7.16
CA VAL A 197 16.62 -23.76 -7.97
C VAL A 197 16.31 -23.69 -9.46
N ASN A 198 15.19 -24.27 -9.90
CA ASN A 198 14.79 -24.22 -11.32
C ASN A 198 14.43 -22.79 -11.75
N TYR A 199 13.72 -22.04 -10.91
CA TYR A 199 13.42 -20.63 -11.17
C TYR A 199 14.70 -19.78 -11.31
N ILE A 200 15.58 -19.85 -10.32
CA ILE A 200 16.78 -18.99 -10.23
C ILE A 200 17.84 -19.37 -11.27
N LEU A 201 18.14 -20.67 -11.43
CA LEU A 201 19.29 -21.12 -12.22
C LEU A 201 18.94 -21.66 -13.61
N LYS A 202 17.67 -21.99 -13.87
CA LYS A 202 17.26 -22.66 -15.11
C LYS A 202 16.18 -21.92 -15.90
N GLY A 203 15.80 -20.71 -15.47
CA GLY A 203 14.75 -19.93 -16.12
C GLY A 203 13.37 -20.58 -16.03
N GLY A 204 13.12 -21.35 -14.96
CA GLY A 204 11.80 -21.88 -14.66
C GLY A 204 10.78 -20.78 -14.34
N PRO A 205 9.49 -21.14 -14.15
CA PRO A 205 8.46 -20.19 -13.78
C PRO A 205 8.75 -19.56 -12.40
N ALA A 206 8.35 -18.30 -12.23
CA ALA A 206 8.39 -17.64 -10.93
C ALA A 206 7.39 -18.28 -9.95
N PRO A 207 7.66 -18.27 -8.63
CA PRO A 207 6.73 -18.78 -7.63
C PRO A 207 5.31 -18.21 -7.82
N PRO A 208 4.25 -19.04 -7.76
CA PRO A 208 2.87 -18.57 -7.91
C PRO A 208 2.52 -17.47 -6.90
N VAL A 209 3.10 -17.58 -5.71
CA VAL A 209 3.10 -16.55 -4.68
C VAL A 209 4.55 -16.15 -4.45
N LEU A 210 5.00 -15.08 -5.11
CA LEU A 210 6.39 -14.60 -4.98
C LEU A 210 6.90 -14.49 -3.54
N PRO A 211 6.15 -13.95 -2.56
CA PRO A 211 6.68 -13.82 -1.20
C PRO A 211 6.78 -15.18 -0.47
N ALA A 212 6.24 -16.27 -1.03
CA ALA A 212 6.49 -17.63 -0.51
C ALA A 212 7.90 -18.14 -0.84
N GLY A 213 8.51 -17.61 -1.91
CA GLY A 213 9.85 -17.97 -2.36
C GLY A 213 10.98 -17.10 -1.82
N ASP A 214 10.66 -15.94 -1.24
CA ASP A 214 11.58 -15.06 -0.50
C ASP A 214 11.50 -15.44 0.98
N VAL A 215 12.30 -16.42 1.39
CA VAL A 215 12.19 -17.06 2.72
C VAL A 215 13.05 -16.39 3.77
N ASN A 216 13.91 -15.46 3.36
CA ASN A 216 14.76 -14.66 4.25
C ASN A 216 14.31 -13.20 4.36
N ALA A 217 13.15 -12.84 3.81
CA ALA A 217 12.58 -11.49 3.82
C ALA A 217 13.51 -10.42 3.24
N SER A 218 14.32 -10.78 2.24
CA SER A 218 15.26 -9.87 1.56
C SER A 218 14.59 -9.02 0.47
N CYS A 219 13.32 -9.27 0.21
CA CYS A 219 12.54 -8.72 -0.91
C CYS A 219 13.08 -9.15 -2.29
N ASN A 220 13.94 -10.18 -2.33
CA ASN A 220 14.49 -10.81 -3.51
C ASN A 220 14.31 -12.32 -3.40
N ILE A 221 14.30 -13.00 -4.55
CA ILE A 221 14.27 -14.48 -4.59
C ILE A 221 15.58 -14.90 -5.23
N GLU A 222 16.50 -15.38 -4.42
CA GLU A 222 17.88 -15.66 -4.78
C GLU A 222 18.42 -16.94 -4.13
N LEU A 223 19.70 -17.26 -4.36
CA LEU A 223 20.27 -18.52 -3.86
C LEU A 223 20.32 -18.59 -2.32
N ALA A 224 20.31 -17.44 -1.64
CA ALA A 224 20.22 -17.38 -0.19
C ALA A 224 18.92 -18.02 0.33
N ASP A 225 17.81 -17.87 -0.39
CA ASP A 225 16.52 -18.49 -0.05
C ASP A 225 16.57 -20.01 -0.13
N VAL A 226 17.20 -20.52 -1.19
CA VAL A 226 17.45 -21.96 -1.39
C VAL A 226 18.27 -22.52 -0.23
N ILE A 227 19.35 -21.83 0.14
CA ILE A 227 20.23 -22.27 1.24
C ILE A 227 19.48 -22.29 2.57
N LEU A 228 18.65 -21.28 2.84
CA LEU A 228 17.84 -21.22 4.05
C LEU A 228 16.86 -22.40 4.12
N LEU A 229 16.10 -22.66 3.05
CA LEU A 229 15.15 -23.79 3.01
C LEU A 229 15.84 -25.13 3.21
N VAL A 230 16.99 -25.36 2.57
CA VAL A 230 17.77 -26.60 2.74
C VAL A 230 18.20 -26.77 4.20
N ASN A 231 18.69 -25.72 4.84
CA ASN A 231 19.10 -25.78 6.24
C ASN A 231 17.90 -26.00 7.18
N TYR A 232 16.76 -25.37 6.91
CA TYR A 232 15.52 -25.59 7.66
C TYR A 232 15.08 -27.06 7.58
N ILE A 233 14.92 -27.59 6.36
CA ILE A 233 14.36 -28.92 6.10
C ILE A 233 15.30 -30.03 6.57
N LEU A 234 16.61 -29.93 6.28
CA LEU A 234 17.55 -31.03 6.49
C LEU A 234 18.40 -30.90 7.75
N LYS A 235 18.52 -29.70 8.34
CA LYS A 235 19.45 -29.45 9.45
C LYS A 235 18.79 -28.81 10.67
N GLY A 236 17.47 -28.60 10.66
CA GLY A 236 16.76 -27.92 11.74
C GLY A 236 17.20 -26.46 11.93
N GLY A 237 17.59 -25.80 10.83
CA GLY A 237 17.92 -24.38 10.82
C GLY A 237 16.70 -23.48 11.09
N PRO A 238 16.88 -22.15 11.03
CA PRO A 238 15.80 -21.18 11.24
C PRO A 238 14.61 -21.43 10.29
N ALA A 239 13.39 -21.21 10.79
CA ALA A 239 12.19 -21.30 9.97
C ALA A 239 12.15 -20.19 8.88
N PRO A 240 11.51 -20.46 7.73
CA PRO A 240 11.23 -19.44 6.72
C PRO A 240 10.46 -18.25 7.29
N GLN A 241 10.86 -17.04 6.89
CA GLN A 241 10.19 -15.80 7.24
C GLN A 241 9.21 -15.37 6.15
N ALA A 242 8.28 -14.48 6.49
CA ALA A 242 7.37 -13.87 5.54
C ALA A 242 8.15 -13.03 4.51
N GLY A 243 8.16 -13.47 3.25
CA GLY A 243 8.82 -12.74 2.18
C GLY A 243 8.18 -11.40 1.85
N CYS A 244 8.99 -10.48 1.31
CA CYS A 244 8.57 -9.17 0.86
C CYS A 244 8.77 -8.94 -0.65
N LYS A 245 9.03 -10.01 -1.41
CA LYS A 245 9.02 -10.00 -2.88
C LYS A 245 7.59 -10.02 -3.43
N PHE A 246 7.25 -9.03 -4.26
CA PHE A 246 5.98 -8.98 -5.01
C PHE A 246 6.21 -8.68 -6.49
N PRO A 247 5.21 -8.98 -7.35
CA PRO A 247 5.20 -8.53 -8.73
C PRO A 247 5.52 -7.04 -8.85
N ALA A 248 6.29 -6.68 -9.87
CA ALA A 248 6.56 -5.29 -10.17
C ALA A 248 5.26 -4.56 -10.55
N CYS A 249 5.17 -3.29 -10.17
CA CYS A 249 4.10 -2.40 -10.60
C CYS A 249 4.38 -2.01 -12.07
N ASN A 250 3.64 -2.58 -13.02
CA ASN A 250 3.75 -2.19 -14.43
C ASN A 250 3.08 -0.83 -14.68
#